data_AF-A0A9D9AB06-F1
#
_entry.id   AF-A0A9D9AB06-F1
#
_cell.length_a   1.000
_cell.length_b   1.000
_cell.length_c   1.000
_cell.angle_alpha   90.00
_cell.angle_beta   90.00
_cell.angle_gamma   90.00
#
_symmetry.space_group_name_H-M   'P 1'
#
loop_
_entity.id
_entity.type
_entity.pdbx_description
1 polymer ?
#
loop_
_entity_poly.entity_id
_entity_poly.type
_entity_poly.pdbx_seq_one_letter_code
_entity_poly.pdbx_strand_id
1 'polypeptide(L)' 'MPLPYKIALSLIVALVAALVGWLETQGPQPDLANIVYAIAGIMLFGLWVFPEAGGGKPARKK' A
#
# COMPACT_ATOMS: atom_id res chain seq x y z
N MET A 1 -9.86 -6.63 8.81
CA MET A 1 -9.14 -7.60 7.95
C MET A 1 -8.36 -8.62 8.79
N PRO A 2 -8.41 -9.92 8.44
CA PRO A 2 -7.52 -10.92 9.03
C PRO A 2 -6.05 -10.58 8.76
N LEU A 3 -5.19 -10.79 9.77
CA LEU A 3 -3.76 -10.44 9.74
C LEU A 3 -3.00 -10.91 8.48
N PRO A 4 -3.22 -12.15 7.97
CA PRO A 4 -2.48 -12.64 6.81
C PRO A 4 -2.75 -11.81 5.54
N TYR A 5 -4.01 -11.41 5.32
CA TYR A 5 -4.39 -10.59 4.16
C TYR A 5 -3.82 -9.18 4.24
N LYS A 6 -3.79 -8.59 5.43
CA LYS A 6 -3.19 -7.26 5.65
C LYS A 6 -1.69 -7.25 5.31
N ILE A 7 -0.99 -8.31 5.70
CA ILE A 7 0.45 -8.49 5.40
C ILE A 7 0.65 -8.72 3.90
N ALA A 8 -0.13 -9.62 3.28
CA ALA A 8 -0.03 -9.88 1.85
C ALA A 8 -0.30 -8.62 1.00
N LEU A 9 -1.32 -7.83 1.36
CA LEU A 9 -1.62 -6.57 0.67
C LEU A 9 -0.49 -5.55 0.85
N SER A 10 0.09 -5.46 2.05
CA SER A 10 1.23 -4.57 2.32
C SER A 10 2.43 -4.93 1.45
N LEU A 11 2.72 -6.23 1.29
CA LEU A 11 3.81 -6.71 0.44
C LEU A 11 3.58 -6.40 -1.04
N ILE A 12 2.35 -6.56 -1.54
CA ILE A 12 2.00 -6.24 -2.93
C ILE A 12 2.21 -4.74 -3.18
N VAL A 13 1.69 -3.87 -2.31
CA VAL A 13 1.85 -2.42 -2.44
C VAL A 13 3.33 -2.03 -2.41
N ALA A 14 4.11 -2.61 -1.50
CA ALA A 14 5.54 -2.35 -1.42
C ALA A 14 6.30 -2.78 -2.69
N LEU A 15 5.98 -3.95 -3.25
CA LEU A 15 6.58 -4.45 -4.49
C LEU A 15 6.23 -3.57 -5.70
N VAL A 16 4.96 -3.17 -5.83
CA VAL A 16 4.52 -2.30 -6.92
C VAL A 16 5.20 -0.93 -6.81
N ALA A 17 5.22 -0.34 -5.61
CA ALA A 17 5.89 0.94 -5.39
C ALA A 17 7.39 0.86 -5.67
N ALA A 18 8.07 -0.21 -5.24
CA ALA A 18 9.48 -0.45 -5.51
C ALA A 18 9.75 -0.57 -7.02
N LEU A 19 8.95 -1.36 -7.74
CA LEU A 19 9.10 -1.56 -9.18
C LEU A 19 8.85 -0.26 -9.96
N VAL A 20 7.76 0.44 -9.66
CA VAL A 20 7.41 1.70 -10.33
C VAL A 20 8.45 2.76 -10.01
N GLY A 21 8.82 2.94 -8.74
CA GLY A 21 9.84 3.92 -8.37
C GLY A 21 11.20 3.63 -9.00
N TRP A 22 11.60 2.36 -9.09
CA TRP A 22 12.81 1.96 -9.81
C TRP A 22 12.75 2.32 -11.30
N LEU A 23 11.62 2.06 -11.96
CA LEU A 23 11.42 2.45 -13.36
C LEU A 23 11.49 3.98 -13.55
N GLU A 24 10.86 4.74 -12.66
CA GLU A 24 10.87 6.21 -12.70
C GLU A 24 12.27 6.79 -12.50
N THR A 25 13.11 6.17 -11.66
CA THR A 25 14.51 6.60 -11.49
C THR A 25 15.36 6.42 -12.75
N GLN A 26 14.95 5.56 -13.68
CA GLN A 26 15.60 5.38 -14.98
C GLN A 26 14.99 6.28 -16.06
N GLY A 27 13.86 6.93 -15.76
CA GLY A 27 13.13 7.78 -16.68
C GLY A 27 13.64 9.22 -16.75
N PRO A 28 13.04 10.05 -17.62
CA PRO A 28 13.39 11.46 -17.79
C PRO A 28 13.02 12.34 -16.59
N GLN A 29 12.23 11.83 -15.64
CA GLN A 29 11.68 12.62 -14.54
C GLN A 29 11.72 11.85 -13.20
N PRO A 30 12.92 11.68 -12.61
CA PRO A 30 13.14 10.85 -11.43
C PRO A 30 12.41 11.34 -10.17
N ASP A 31 11.94 12.60 -10.15
CA ASP A 31 11.17 13.16 -9.04
C ASP A 31 9.81 12.46 -8.84
N LEU A 32 9.26 11.86 -9.90
CA LEU A 32 8.01 11.07 -9.81
C LEU A 32 8.17 9.85 -8.88
N ALA A 33 9.38 9.28 -8.78
CA ALA A 33 9.65 8.18 -7.88
C ALA A 33 9.35 8.55 -6.42
N ASN A 34 9.73 9.77 -5.99
CA ASN A 34 9.47 10.26 -4.64
C ASN A 34 7.97 10.37 -4.35
N ILE A 35 7.18 10.83 -5.33
CA ILE A 35 5.72 10.95 -5.21
C ILE A 35 5.10 9.56 -5.08
N VAL A 36 5.53 8.60 -5.90
CA VAL A 36 5.06 7.21 -5.84
C VAL A 36 5.36 6.58 -4.48
N TYR A 37 6.59 6.75 -3.97
CA TYR A 37 6.97 6.26 -2.66
C TYR A 37 6.19 6.93 -1.53
N ALA A 38 5.92 8.24 -1.62
CA ALA A 38 5.13 8.97 -0.63
C ALA A 38 3.67 8.47 -0.59
N ILE A 39 3.04 8.28 -1.76
CA ILE A 39 1.67 7.76 -1.85
C ILE A 39 1.60 6.33 -1.30
N ALA A 40 2.54 5.46 -1.69
CA ALA A 40 2.61 4.10 -1.19
C ALA A 40 2.82 4.06 0.34
N GLY A 41 3.67 4.94 0.87
CA GLY A 41 3.90 5.10 2.30
C GLY A 41 2.62 5.49 3.05
N ILE A 42 1.85 6.45 2.53
CA ILE A 42 0.58 6.88 3.12
C ILE A 42 -0.46 5.75 3.07
N MET A 43 -0.53 4.99 1.96
CA MET A 43 -1.42 3.83 1.85
C MET A 43 -1.10 2.75 2.86
N LEU A 44 0.18 2.40 3.01
CA LEU A 44 0.64 1.42 4.00
C LEU A 44 0.39 1.92 5.42
N PHE A 45 0.70 3.18 5.70
CA PHE A 45 0.41 3.79 6.99
C PHE A 45 -1.08 3.74 7.32
N GLY A 46 -1.94 4.14 6.38
CA GLY A 46 -3.40 4.09 6.54
C GLY A 46 -3.92 2.68 6.80
N LEU A 47 -3.40 1.68 6.08
CA LEU A 47 -3.74 0.27 6.28
C LEU A 47 -3.37 -0.22 7.69
N TRP A 48 -2.27 0.28 8.24
CA TRP A 48 -1.75 -0.14 9.54
C TRP A 48 -2.37 0.61 10.72
N VAL A 49 -2.54 1.92 10.61
CA VAL A 49 -3.11 2.82 11.62
C VAL A 49 -4.62 2.74 11.69
N PHE A 50 -5.30 2.61 10.55
CA PHE A 50 -6.75 2.51 10.46
C PHE A 50 -7.15 1.13 9.93
N PRO A 51 -7.14 0.08 10.77
CA PRO A 51 -7.51 -1.28 10.36
C PRO A 51 -8.95 -1.40 9.84
N GLU A 52 -9.76 -0.37 10.06
CA GLU A 52 -11.15 -0.18 9.64
C GLU A 52 -11.31 0.00 8.12
N ALA A 53 -10.30 0.57 7.45
CA ALA A 53 -10.26 0.71 5.99
C ALA A 53 -10.15 -0.65 5.27
N GLY A 54 -9.81 -1.72 6.01
CA GLY A 54 -9.63 -3.08 5.48
C GLY A 54 -10.84 -4.00 5.64
N GLY A 55 -12.06 -3.47 5.63
CA GLY A 55 -13.28 -4.29 5.55
C GLY A 55 -13.53 -5.11 6.81
N GLY A 56 -13.98 -4.45 7.87
CA GLY A 56 -14.77 -5.11 8.90
C GLY A 56 -16.23 -5.10 8.49
N LYS A 57 -16.69 -6.06 7.67
CA LYS A 57 -18.15 -6.29 7.58
C LYS A 57 -18.56 -6.82 8.96
N PRO A 58 -19.47 -6.14 9.70
CA PRO A 58 -19.91 -6.65 10.98
C PRO A 58 -20.47 -8.05 10.75
N ALA A 59 -20.02 -9.00 11.57
CA ALA A 59 -20.52 -10.36 11.53
C ALA A 59 -22.05 -10.28 11.70
N ARG A 60 -22.78 -10.45 10.59
CA ARG A 60 -24.23 -10.56 10.64
C ARG A 60 -24.50 -11.93 11.26
N LYS A 61 -24.59 -11.98 12.60
CA LYS A 61 -25.22 -13.09 13.29
C LYS A 61 -26.67 -13.15 12.80
N LYS A 62 -26.97 -14.14 11.97
CA LYS A 62 -28.29 -14.73 11.83
C LYS A 62 -28.12 -16.22 11.83
#